data_AF-A0A4R9JNM1-F1
#
_entry.id   AF-A0A4R9JNM1-F1
#
_cell.length_a   1.000
_cell.length_b   1.000
_cell.length_c   1.000
_cell.angle_alpha   90.00
_cell.angle_beta   90.00
_cell.angle_gamma   90.00
#
_symmetry.space_group_name_H-M   'P 1'
#
loop_
_entity.id
_entity.type
_entity.pdbx_description
1 polymer ?
#
loop_
_entity_poly.entity_id
_entity_poly.type
_entity_poly.pdbx_seq_one_letter_code
_entity_poly.pdbx_strand_id
1 'polypeptide(L)'
;MYQLSEVLNLVFDSIGLLILIRLYWLGLIPNYKFLLLGFLCIWFSNIFTVIEGCYFPDFFNLLEHSFYFLSSICFLISLRKELLVPVT
;
A
#
# COMPACT_ATOMS: atom_id res chain seq x y z
N MET A 1 -18.65 -1.03 15.23
CA MET A 1 -18.07 -2.34 14.85
C MET A 1 -17.18 -2.23 13.60
N TYR A 2 -16.45 -1.10 13.43
CA TYR A 2 -15.62 -0.82 12.26
C TYR A 2 -14.14 -1.17 12.48
N GLN A 3 -13.62 -0.93 13.69
CA GLN A 3 -12.24 -1.21 14.08
C GLN A 3 -11.77 -2.65 13.85
N LEU A 4 -12.63 -3.66 14.05
CA LEU A 4 -12.23 -5.05 13.84
C LEU A 4 -11.97 -5.35 12.35
N SER A 5 -12.75 -4.74 11.45
CA SER A 5 -12.52 -4.89 10.01
C SER A 5 -11.25 -4.16 9.56
N GLU A 6 -10.97 -2.99 10.10
CA GLU A 6 -9.76 -2.21 9.79
C GLU A 6 -8.50 -2.93 10.27
N VAL A 7 -8.53 -3.48 11.49
CA VAL A 7 -7.42 -4.29 12.02
C VAL A 7 -7.22 -5.55 11.18
N LEU A 8 -8.29 -6.24 10.77
CA LEU A 8 -8.18 -7.39 9.87
C LEU A 8 -7.60 -7.00 8.51
N ASN A 9 -8.04 -5.89 7.92
CA ASN A 9 -7.47 -5.39 6.66
C ASN A 9 -5.98 -5.10 6.81
N LEU A 10 -5.57 -4.44 7.90
CA LEU A 10 -4.15 -4.19 8.18
C LEU A 10 -3.35 -5.50 8.29
N VAL A 11 -3.89 -6.52 8.95
CA VAL A 11 -3.23 -7.84 9.06
C VAL A 11 -3.11 -8.51 7.70
N PHE A 12 -4.17 -8.56 6.90
CA PHE A 12 -4.13 -9.17 5.57
C PHE A 12 -3.17 -8.43 4.63
N ASP A 13 -3.21 -7.11 4.62
CA ASP A 13 -2.29 -6.31 3.82
C ASP A 13 -0.84 -6.48 4.27
N SER A 14 -0.58 -6.61 5.57
CA SER A 14 0.76 -6.92 6.10
C SER A 14 1.28 -8.26 5.58
N ILE A 15 0.43 -9.29 5.57
CA ILE A 15 0.79 -10.61 5.06
C ILE A 15 1.04 -10.54 3.54
N GLY A 16 0.15 -9.89 2.80
CA GLY A 16 0.30 -9.71 1.35
C GLY A 16 1.57 -8.95 0.99
N LEU A 17 1.87 -7.86 1.71
CA LEU A 17 3.07 -7.05 1.52
C LEU A 17 4.34 -7.86 1.82
N LEU A 18 4.36 -8.65 2.90
CA LEU A 18 5.48 -9.54 3.22
C LEU A 18 5.73 -10.57 2.12
N ILE A 19 4.68 -11.18 1.58
CA ILE A 19 4.79 -12.13 0.46
C ILE A 19 5.36 -11.42 -0.76
N LEU A 20 4.82 -10.25 -1.13
CA LEU A 20 5.29 -9.45 -2.27
C LEU A 20 6.77 -9.05 -2.13
N ILE A 21 7.18 -8.55 -0.97
CA ILE A 21 8.58 -8.18 -0.70
C ILE A 21 9.48 -9.40 -0.80
N ARG A 22 9.05 -10.55 -0.27
CA ARG A 22 9.82 -11.79 -0.36
C ARG A 22 9.98 -12.27 -1.80
N LEU A 23 8.91 -12.25 -2.59
CA LEU A 23 8.96 -12.60 -4.01
C LEU A 23 9.87 -11.66 -4.80
N TYR A 24 9.82 -10.36 -4.49
CA TYR A 24 10.70 -9.35 -5.07
C TYR A 24 12.17 -9.62 -4.74
N TRP A 25 12.49 -9.90 -3.48
CA TRP A 25 13.87 -10.20 -3.06
C TRP A 25 14.38 -11.49 -3.71
N LEU A 26 13.54 -12.51 -3.85
CA LEU A 26 13.90 -13.75 -4.53
C LEU A 26 14.05 -13.58 -6.06
N GLY A 27 13.73 -12.41 -6.62
CA GLY A 27 13.76 -12.16 -8.06
C GLY A 27 12.72 -12.97 -8.85
N LEU A 28 11.70 -13.50 -8.17
CA LEU A 28 10.62 -14.29 -8.79
C LEU A 28 9.59 -13.41 -9.49
N ILE A 29 9.51 -12.15 -9.11
CA ILE A 29 8.72 -11.13 -9.80
C ILE A 29 9.65 -10.08 -10.44
N PRO A 30 9.27 -9.49 -11.58
CA PRO A 30 9.99 -8.38 -12.17
C PRO A 30 10.14 -7.20 -11.20
N ASN A 31 11.09 -6.31 -11.49
CA ASN A 31 11.44 -5.18 -10.63
C ASN A 31 10.37 -4.07 -10.63
N TYR A 32 9.20 -4.35 -10.07
CA TYR A 32 8.06 -3.44 -9.96
C TYR A 32 8.19 -2.52 -8.72
N LYS A 33 9.21 -1.67 -8.71
CA LYS A 33 9.55 -0.79 -7.57
C LYS A 33 8.41 0.18 -7.24
N PHE A 34 7.79 0.79 -8.25
CA PHE A 34 6.69 1.74 -8.04
C PHE A 34 5.41 1.03 -7.61
N LEU A 35 5.18 -0.19 -8.10
CA LEU A 35 4.05 -1.02 -7.65
C LEU A 35 4.17 -1.37 -6.17
N LEU A 36 5.35 -1.85 -5.74
CA LEU A 36 5.62 -2.16 -4.33
C LEU A 36 5.50 -0.93 -3.44
N LEU A 37 5.99 0.23 -3.90
CA LEU A 37 5.86 1.48 -3.17
C LEU A 37 4.39 1.89 -3.00
N GLY A 38 3.56 1.68 -4.02
CA GLY A 38 2.11 1.91 -3.93
C GLY A 38 1.45 1.03 -2.86
N PHE A 39 1.71 -0.28 -2.87
CA PHE A 39 1.21 -1.18 -1.83
C PHE A 39 1.70 -0.80 -0.42
N LEU A 40 2.95 -0.34 -0.31
CA LEU A 40 3.50 0.15 0.95
C LEU A 40 2.81 1.43 1.43
N CYS A 41 2.39 2.32 0.50
CA CYS A 41 1.58 3.49 0.85
C CYS A 41 0.19 3.08 1.34
N ILE A 42 -0.47 2.11 0.71
CA ILE A 42 -1.76 1.57 1.19
C ILE A 42 -1.62 1.00 2.60
N TRP A 43 -0.55 0.25 2.85
CA TRP A 43 -0.30 -0.31 4.17
C TRP A 43 -0.18 0.77 5.25
N PHE A 44 0.55 1.86 4.97
CA PHE A 44 0.60 3.02 5.87
C PHE A 44 -0.77 3.70 6.03
N SER A 45 -1.55 3.79 4.96
CA SER A 45 -2.92 4.30 5.00
C SER A 45 -3.76 3.55 6.02
N ASN A 46 -3.77 2.21 5.94
CA ASN A 46 -4.53 1.37 6.87
C ASN A 46 -4.05 1.49 8.33
N ILE A 47 -2.76 1.75 8.55
CA ILE A 47 -2.25 2.05 9.90
C ILE A 47 -2.90 3.33 10.43
N PHE A 48 -2.96 4.37 9.60
CA PHE A 48 -3.60 5.63 9.99
C PHE A 48 -5.09 5.44 10.24
N THR A 49 -5.80 4.65 9.44
CA THR A 49 -7.21 4.30 9.70
C THR A 49 -7.41 3.63 11.06
N VAL A 50 -6.56 2.65 11.40
CA VAL A 50 -6.65 1.98 12.70
C VAL A 50 -6.33 2.93 13.87
N ILE A 51 -5.37 3.85 13.68
CA ILE A 51 -5.02 4.85 14.69
C ILE A 51 -6.09 5.93 14.82
N GLU A 52 -6.73 6.33 13.71
CA GLU A 52 -7.84 7.28 13.67
C GLU A 52 -8.96 6.85 14.63
N GLY A 53 -9.28 5.55 14.63
CA GLY A 53 -10.26 4.96 15.54
C GLY A 53 -9.90 5.05 17.03
N CYS A 54 -8.67 5.46 17.38
CA CYS A 54 -8.15 5.56 18.74
C CYS A 54 -7.75 6.99 19.15
N TYR A 55 -7.17 7.80 18.26
CA TYR A 55 -6.51 9.06 18.60
C TYR A 55 -6.59 10.07 17.45
N PHE A 56 -6.85 11.36 17.74
CA PHE A 56 -6.81 12.50 16.81
C PHE A 56 -7.39 12.22 15.41
N PRO A 57 -8.71 11.98 15.31
CA PRO A 57 -9.34 11.44 14.11
C PRO A 57 -9.12 12.31 12.86
N ASP A 58 -9.28 13.63 12.95
CA ASP A 58 -9.14 14.52 11.78
C ASP A 58 -7.74 14.52 11.18
N PHE A 59 -6.70 14.38 12.01
CA PHE A 59 -5.31 14.36 11.55
C PHE A 59 -4.97 13.04 10.86
N PHE A 60 -5.36 11.91 11.46
CA PHE A 60 -5.10 10.59 10.89
C PHE A 60 -5.94 10.31 9.64
N ASN A 61 -7.18 10.82 9.59
CA ASN A 61 -8.00 10.79 8.39
C ASN A 61 -7.33 11.52 7.20
N LEU A 62 -6.72 12.69 7.46
CA LEU A 62 -5.98 13.43 6.42
C LEU A 62 -4.73 12.66 5.97
N LEU A 63 -4.03 12.00 6.88
CA LEU A 63 -2.88 11.16 6.55
C LEU A 63 -3.28 9.93 5.74
N GLU A 64 -4.34 9.22 6.13
CA GLU A 64 -4.92 8.11 5.38
C GLU A 64 -5.17 8.53 3.92
N HIS A 65 -5.97 9.58 3.73
CA HIS A 65 -6.33 10.05 2.40
C HIS A 65 -5.11 10.50 1.58
N SER A 66 -4.13 11.13 2.24
CA SER A 66 -2.87 11.54 1.60
C SER A 66 -2.06 10.35 1.10
N PHE A 67 -2.02 9.26 1.87
CA PHE A 67 -1.30 8.03 1.51
C PHE A 67 -2.04 7.23 0.43
N TYR A 68 -3.38 7.19 0.43
CA TYR A 68 -4.13 6.66 -0.70
C TYR A 68 -3.89 7.44 -1.98
N PHE A 69 -3.86 8.78 -1.91
CA PHE A 69 -3.52 9.62 -3.06
C PHE A 69 -2.10 9.32 -3.57
N LEU A 70 -1.11 9.24 -2.68
CA LEU A 70 0.26 8.90 -3.04
C LEU A 70 0.37 7.50 -3.68
N SER A 71 -0.38 6.52 -3.16
CA SER A 71 -0.47 5.19 -3.75
C SER A 71 -0.99 5.24 -5.19
N SER A 72 -2.03 6.03 -5.45
CA SER A 72 -2.60 6.17 -6.80
C SER A 72 -1.57 6.72 -7.80
N ILE A 73 -0.75 7.69 -7.37
CA ILE A 73 0.34 8.24 -8.18
C ILE A 73 1.39 7.16 -8.46
N CYS A 74 1.78 6.38 -7.45
CA CYS A 74 2.73 5.29 -7.59
C CYS A 74 2.25 4.25 -8.61
N PHE A 75 0.97 3.85 -8.53
CA PHE A 75 0.38 2.90 -9.48
C PHE A 75 0.33 3.46 -10.90
N LEU A 76 -0.01 4.74 -11.08
CA LEU A 76 -0.01 5.38 -12.40
C LEU A 76 1.40 5.39 -13.01
N ILE A 77 2.42 5.69 -12.20
CA ILE A 77 3.83 5.64 -12.64
C ILE A 77 4.23 4.20 -12.97
N SER A 78 3.88 3.23 -12.13
CA SER A 78 4.17 1.80 -12.33
C SER A 78 3.56 1.26 -13.63
N LEU A 79 2.30 1.63 -13.91
CA LEU A 79 1.62 1.26 -15.14
C LEU A 79 2.44 1.68 -16.37
N ARG A 80 2.91 2.93 -16.40
CA ARG A 80 3.67 3.44 -17.55
C ARG A 80 5.10 2.91 -17.63
N LYS A 81 5.78 2.78 -16.49
CA LYS A 81 7.24 2.52 -16.44
C LYS A 81 7.60 1.06 -16.24
N GLU A 82 6.66 0.21 -15.83
CA GLU A 82 6.98 -1.16 -15.45
C GLU A 82 6.02 -2.17 -16.09
N LEU A 83 4.71 -1.90 -16.12
CA LEU A 83 3.72 -2.85 -16.65
C LEU A 83 3.49 -2.73 -18.17
N LEU A 84 3.47 -1.51 -18.71
CA LEU A 84 3.24 -1.26 -20.14
C LEU A 84 4.53 -1.09 -20.94
N VAL A 85 5.71 -1.34 -20.34
CA VAL A 85 6.96 -1.30 -21.08
C VAL A 85 6.98 -2.47 -22.06
N PRO A 86 7.05 -2.23 -23.37
CA PRO A 86 7.12 -3.31 -24.33
C PRO A 86 8.43 -4.08 -24.10
N VAL A 87 8.30 -5.39 -23.89
CA VAL A 87 9.43 -6.31 -23.90
C VAL A 87 9.92 -6.38 -25.34
N THR A 88 10.91 -5.55 -25.68
CA THR A 88 11.64 -5.61 -26.96
C THR A 88 12.72 -6.66 -26.91
#